data_AF-A0A2V9RHR4-F1
#
_entry.id   AF-A0A2V9RHR4-F1
#
_cell.length_a   1.000
_cell.length_b   1.000
_cell.length_c   1.000
_cell.angle_alpha   90.00
_cell.angle_beta   90.00
_cell.angle_gamma   90.00
#
_symmetry.space_group_name_H-M   'P 1'
#
loop_
_entity.id
_entity.type
_entity.pdbx_description
1 polymer ?
#
loop_
_entity_poly.entity_id
_entity_poly.type
_entity_poly.pdbx_seq_one_letter_code
_entity_poly.pdbx_strand_id
1 'polypeptide(L)'
;MLRALKFSVLALTVLCLLIAAAPFASASSVSFDLTANNLGVSGSVGTVQVTDSGTGQVTVTITMNADFSVKLNGGQIAFNGPTGTITASNLTADGTSGLTFQNFKDNQNVSQFGSFAYDFTNVKGQPGGVVSANQLSFTLSGTGLNASQFSGFAIHFCTASGSNCGPQTGFASNAPSSVVPEPGTMTLLGSGLIGLAGLARRKFRN
;
A
#
# COMPACT_ATOMS: atom_id res chain seq x y z
N MET A 1 14.69 -52.73 -18.38
CA MET A 1 15.17 -51.98 -17.20
C MET A 1 15.63 -50.56 -17.51
N LEU A 2 16.56 -50.33 -18.45
CA LEU A 2 17.13 -49.01 -18.75
C LEU A 2 16.12 -47.92 -19.22
N ARG A 3 15.00 -48.31 -19.85
CA ARG A 3 13.94 -47.38 -20.30
C ARG A 3 13.07 -46.85 -19.16
N ALA A 4 12.83 -47.66 -18.12
CA ALA A 4 12.04 -47.26 -16.96
C ALA A 4 12.79 -46.22 -16.10
N LEU A 5 14.11 -46.40 -15.97
CA LEU A 5 14.98 -45.46 -15.24
C LEU A 5 15.01 -44.06 -15.90
N LYS A 6 15.04 -43.99 -17.23
CA LYS A 6 15.00 -42.73 -17.98
C LYS A 6 13.67 -41.97 -17.82
N PHE A 7 12.56 -42.69 -17.73
CA PHE A 7 11.24 -42.10 -17.47
C PHE A 7 11.11 -41.57 -16.05
N SER A 8 11.60 -42.31 -15.05
CA SER A 8 11.61 -41.84 -13.66
C SER A 8 12.46 -40.61 -13.44
N VAL A 9 13.63 -40.51 -14.08
CA VAL A 9 14.48 -39.31 -14.00
C VAL A 9 13.81 -38.11 -14.66
N LEU A 10 13.17 -38.29 -15.82
CA LEU A 10 12.45 -37.21 -16.51
C LEU A 10 11.25 -36.72 -15.68
N ALA A 11 10.47 -37.63 -15.11
CA ALA A 11 9.33 -37.30 -14.24
C ALA A 11 9.78 -36.54 -12.97
N LEU A 12 10.89 -36.93 -12.36
CA LEU A 12 11.45 -36.26 -11.20
C LEU A 12 11.94 -34.84 -11.54
N THR A 13 12.60 -34.65 -12.70
CA THR A 13 13.02 -33.32 -13.14
C THR A 13 11.85 -32.38 -13.45
N VAL A 14 10.77 -32.89 -14.05
CA VAL A 14 9.55 -32.11 -14.32
C VAL A 14 8.85 -31.73 -13.01
N LEU A 15 8.78 -32.65 -12.04
CA LEU A 15 8.19 -32.37 -10.73
C LEU A 15 9.00 -31.33 -9.95
N CYS A 16 10.34 -31.39 -9.97
CA CYS A 16 11.20 -30.37 -9.35
C CYS A 16 11.07 -28.99 -10.03
N LEU A 17 10.91 -28.94 -11.36
CA LEU A 17 10.67 -27.70 -12.10
C LEU A 17 9.28 -27.09 -11.80
N LEU A 18 8.26 -27.92 -11.55
CA LEU A 18 6.92 -27.47 -11.16
C LEU A 18 6.89 -26.94 -9.71
N ILE A 19 7.69 -27.53 -8.81
CA ILE A 19 7.82 -27.05 -7.42
C ILE A 19 8.62 -25.74 -7.37
N ALA A 20 9.65 -25.59 -8.20
CA ALA A 20 10.42 -24.34 -8.32
C ALA A 20 9.64 -23.20 -9.01
N ALA A 21 8.55 -23.51 -9.71
CA ALA A 21 7.64 -22.55 -10.32
C ALA A 21 6.43 -22.21 -9.44
N ALA A 22 6.40 -22.66 -8.18
CA ALA A 22 5.38 -22.23 -7.23
C ALA A 22 5.46 -20.69 -7.11
N PRO A 23 4.36 -19.96 -7.38
CA PRO A 23 4.37 -18.52 -7.21
C PRO A 23 4.70 -18.23 -5.75
N PHE A 24 5.81 -17.57 -5.51
CA PHE A 24 5.99 -16.85 -4.26
C PHE A 24 4.80 -15.90 -4.18
N ALA A 25 3.90 -16.13 -3.22
CA ALA A 25 2.82 -15.20 -2.95
C ALA A 25 3.46 -13.90 -2.43
N SER A 26 3.82 -13.00 -3.33
CA SER A 26 4.13 -11.63 -2.99
C SER A 26 2.84 -10.96 -2.53
N ALA A 27 2.85 -10.34 -1.35
CA ALA A 27 1.76 -9.47 -0.94
C ALA A 27 1.53 -8.40 -2.02
N SER A 28 0.28 -8.20 -2.43
CA SER A 28 -0.03 -7.11 -3.37
C SER A 28 0.08 -5.79 -2.64
N SER A 29 0.67 -4.79 -3.29
CA SER A 29 0.77 -3.44 -2.74
C SER A 29 0.37 -2.39 -3.75
N VAL A 30 -0.25 -1.31 -3.29
CA VAL A 30 -0.56 -0.10 -4.06
C VAL A 30 0.14 1.07 -3.39
N SER A 31 0.68 1.99 -4.19
CA SER A 31 1.40 3.17 -3.70
C SER A 31 0.74 4.44 -4.21
N PHE A 32 0.66 5.46 -3.36
CA PHE A 32 0.06 6.75 -3.64
C PHE A 32 1.04 7.87 -3.28
N ASP A 33 1.53 8.59 -4.27
CA ASP A 33 2.42 9.74 -4.03
C ASP A 33 1.61 11.01 -3.77
N LEU A 34 1.90 11.71 -2.68
CA LEU A 34 1.20 12.90 -2.21
C LEU A 34 1.74 14.15 -2.94
N THR A 35 1.42 14.26 -4.22
CA THR A 35 1.95 15.29 -5.12
C THR A 35 1.12 16.57 -5.16
N ALA A 36 -0.18 16.50 -4.87
CA ALA A 36 -1.03 17.67 -4.80
C ALA A 36 -1.15 18.14 -3.34
N ASN A 37 -0.91 19.43 -3.10
CA ASN A 37 -1.01 20.00 -1.77
C ASN A 37 -1.54 21.44 -1.82
N ASN A 38 -2.12 21.90 -0.72
CA ASN A 38 -2.69 23.25 -0.62
C ASN A 38 -1.67 24.33 -0.17
N LEU A 39 -0.38 23.98 -0.08
CA LEU A 39 0.69 24.91 0.28
C LEU A 39 1.54 25.34 -0.93
N GLY A 40 1.27 24.80 -2.12
CA GLY A 40 2.04 25.08 -3.34
C GLY A 40 3.45 24.47 -3.35
N VAL A 41 3.70 23.47 -2.50
CA VAL A 41 4.97 22.73 -2.49
C VAL A 41 5.10 21.94 -3.79
N SER A 42 6.24 22.02 -4.46
CA SER A 42 6.51 21.25 -5.66
C SER A 42 6.97 19.82 -5.32
N GLY A 43 6.59 18.86 -6.16
CA GLY A 43 6.95 17.45 -5.97
C GLY A 43 6.04 16.73 -4.97
N SER A 44 6.48 15.54 -4.55
CA SER A 44 5.77 14.74 -3.55
C SER A 44 6.21 15.14 -2.15
N VAL A 45 5.25 15.34 -1.22
CA VAL A 45 5.57 15.54 0.21
C VAL A 45 5.76 14.21 0.96
N GLY A 46 5.35 13.10 0.36
CA GLY A 46 5.44 11.77 0.95
C GLY A 46 4.67 10.74 0.14
N THR A 47 4.75 9.48 0.57
CA THR A 47 4.13 8.36 -0.13
C THR A 47 3.33 7.53 0.86
N VAL A 48 2.14 7.10 0.44
CA VAL A 48 1.31 6.14 1.17
C VAL A 48 1.39 4.80 0.46
N GLN A 49 1.87 3.79 1.15
CA GLN A 49 1.89 2.41 0.67
C GLN A 49 0.82 1.61 1.41
N VAL A 50 -0.03 0.92 0.65
CA VAL A 50 -1.02 -0.03 1.18
C VAL A 50 -0.60 -1.42 0.73
N THR A 51 -0.39 -2.33 1.66
CA THR A 51 0.09 -3.69 1.38
C THR A 51 -0.85 -4.71 2.02
N ASP A 52 -1.24 -5.74 1.26
CA ASP A 52 -1.97 -6.89 1.80
C ASP A 52 -1.14 -7.56 2.90
N SER A 53 -1.69 -7.64 4.11
CA SER A 53 -1.00 -8.22 5.28
C SER A 53 -1.69 -9.46 5.85
N GLY A 54 -2.83 -9.84 5.27
CA GLY A 54 -3.56 -11.07 5.57
C GLY A 54 -4.92 -11.08 4.89
N THR A 55 -5.69 -12.15 5.07
CA THR A 55 -7.06 -12.21 4.55
C THR A 55 -7.91 -11.12 5.18
N GLY A 56 -8.41 -10.18 4.38
CA GLY A 56 -9.21 -9.04 4.86
C GLY A 56 -8.42 -8.02 5.68
N GLN A 57 -7.09 -8.00 5.53
CA GLN A 57 -6.21 -7.10 6.26
C GLN A 57 -5.19 -6.44 5.33
N VAL A 58 -5.01 -5.14 5.49
CA VAL A 58 -3.96 -4.39 4.83
C VAL A 58 -3.18 -3.57 5.85
N THR A 59 -1.88 -3.42 5.62
CA THR A 59 -1.04 -2.48 6.35
C THR A 59 -0.87 -1.22 5.50
N VAL A 60 -1.23 -0.08 6.07
CA VAL A 60 -1.01 1.24 5.48
C VAL A 60 0.23 1.84 6.13
N THR A 61 1.17 2.28 5.32
CA THR A 61 2.40 2.94 5.76
C THR A 61 2.55 4.26 5.02
N ILE A 62 2.49 5.36 5.76
CA ILE A 62 2.73 6.70 5.27
C ILE A 62 4.18 7.05 5.60
N THR A 63 4.97 7.40 4.59
CA THR A 63 6.35 7.84 4.76
C THR A 63 6.49 9.23 4.15
N MET A 64 6.85 10.20 4.96
CA MET A 64 7.06 11.59 4.52
C MET A 64 8.46 11.76 3.99
N ASN A 65 8.59 12.60 2.95
CA ASN A 65 9.90 12.98 2.43
C ASN A 65 10.63 13.88 3.44
N ALA A 66 11.93 14.09 3.20
CA ALA A 66 12.71 15.03 3.99
C ALA A 66 11.98 16.38 4.10
N ASP A 67 12.12 17.01 5.27
CA ASP A 67 11.48 18.29 5.62
C ASP A 67 9.96 18.26 5.82
N PHE A 68 9.33 17.09 5.74
CA PHE A 68 7.90 16.92 6.02
C PHE A 68 7.65 15.86 7.09
N SER A 69 6.51 15.98 7.75
CA SER A 69 6.02 15.00 8.73
C SER A 69 4.49 14.94 8.70
N VAL A 70 3.91 13.81 9.09
CA VAL A 70 2.47 13.65 9.28
C VAL A 70 2.10 14.35 10.58
N LYS A 71 1.07 15.19 10.55
CA LYS A 71 0.52 15.79 11.75
C LYS A 71 -0.30 14.73 12.51
N LEU A 72 0.06 14.50 13.77
CA LEU A 72 -0.61 13.52 14.64
C LEU A 72 -1.77 14.19 15.39
N ASN A 73 -1.45 14.96 16.43
CA ASN A 73 -2.44 15.61 17.28
C ASN A 73 -3.11 16.78 16.52
N GLY A 74 -4.43 16.75 16.45
CA GLY A 74 -5.22 17.66 15.62
C GLY A 74 -4.99 17.50 14.10
N GLY A 75 -4.31 16.42 13.68
CA GLY A 75 -4.16 16.04 12.29
C GLY A 75 -5.26 15.08 11.82
N GLN A 76 -5.19 14.75 10.54
CA GLN A 76 -6.21 13.98 9.83
C GLN A 76 -5.57 13.15 8.71
N ILE A 77 -6.01 11.90 8.58
CA ILE A 77 -5.62 10.96 7.53
C ILE A 77 -6.90 10.37 6.97
N ALA A 78 -7.21 10.70 5.73
CA ALA A 78 -8.44 10.28 5.08
C ALA A 78 -8.15 9.45 3.84
N PHE A 79 -9.05 8.53 3.51
CA PHE A 79 -8.89 7.63 2.37
C PHE A 79 -10.24 7.16 1.79
N ASN A 80 -10.19 6.76 0.53
CA ASN A 80 -11.31 6.24 -0.25
C ASN A 80 -10.98 4.87 -0.82
N GLY A 81 -12.03 4.14 -1.21
CA GLY A 81 -11.90 2.96 -2.05
C GLY A 81 -12.58 1.71 -1.48
N PRO A 82 -12.14 1.20 -0.31
CA PRO A 82 -12.81 0.05 0.28
C PRO A 82 -14.25 0.38 0.67
N THR A 83 -15.09 -0.64 0.76
CA THR A 83 -16.51 -0.51 1.12
C THR A 83 -16.84 -1.33 2.36
N GLY A 84 -17.83 -0.90 3.13
CA GLY A 84 -18.28 -1.59 4.34
C GLY A 84 -17.61 -1.11 5.62
N THR A 85 -17.67 -1.92 6.67
CA THR A 85 -17.09 -1.58 7.98
C THR A 85 -15.61 -1.94 8.01
N ILE A 86 -14.78 -0.97 8.34
CA ILE A 86 -13.33 -1.11 8.50
C ILE A 86 -12.98 -0.76 9.94
N THR A 87 -12.02 -1.49 10.50
CA THR A 87 -11.42 -1.18 11.80
C THR A 87 -9.93 -0.93 11.63
N ALA A 88 -9.34 -0.14 12.52
CA ALA A 88 -7.91 0.13 12.52
C ALA A 88 -7.26 -0.32 13.82
N SER A 89 -6.05 -0.87 13.71
CA SER A 89 -5.26 -1.38 14.82
C SER A 89 -3.76 -1.20 14.55
N ASN A 90 -2.92 -1.59 15.51
CA ASN A 90 -1.46 -1.58 15.37
C ASN A 90 -0.89 -0.23 14.90
N LEU A 91 -1.47 0.87 15.39
CA LEU A 91 -1.03 2.21 15.04
C LEU A 91 0.35 2.48 15.65
N THR A 92 1.31 2.82 14.80
CA THR A 92 2.70 3.13 15.14
C THR A 92 3.15 4.40 14.43
N ALA A 93 3.97 5.22 15.10
CA ALA A 93 4.55 6.43 14.53
C ALA A 93 6.04 6.48 14.89
N ASP A 94 6.91 6.60 13.89
CA ASP A 94 8.37 6.55 14.05
C ASP A 94 8.85 5.40 14.97
N GLY A 95 8.25 4.21 14.79
CA GLY A 95 8.55 3.00 15.57
C GLY A 95 7.91 2.94 16.98
N THR A 96 7.23 4.00 17.42
CA THR A 96 6.51 4.00 18.71
C THR A 96 5.12 3.41 18.54
N SER A 97 4.80 2.38 19.33
CA SER A 97 3.50 1.70 19.34
C SER A 97 2.58 2.20 20.46
N GLY A 98 1.32 1.73 20.44
CA GLY A 98 0.33 2.05 21.49
C GLY A 98 -0.38 3.38 21.25
N LEU A 99 -0.29 3.91 20.03
CA LEU A 99 -1.00 5.12 19.63
C LEU A 99 -2.49 4.84 19.49
N THR A 100 -3.28 5.88 19.73
CA THR A 100 -4.74 5.87 19.60
C THR A 100 -5.18 7.00 18.70
N PHE A 101 -6.31 6.82 18.00
CA PHE A 101 -7.01 7.89 17.30
C PHE A 101 -8.37 8.14 17.97
N GLN A 102 -8.90 9.34 17.85
CA GLN A 102 -10.12 9.73 18.57
C GLN A 102 -11.38 9.14 17.93
N ASN A 103 -11.51 9.26 16.61
CA ASN A 103 -12.71 8.86 15.90
C ASN A 103 -12.36 8.36 14.51
N PHE A 104 -13.08 7.32 14.09
CA PHE A 104 -13.23 6.99 12.68
C PHE A 104 -14.47 7.72 12.19
N LYS A 105 -14.26 8.73 11.35
CA LYS A 105 -15.36 9.52 10.79
C LYS A 105 -15.62 9.09 9.35
N ASP A 106 -16.87 9.16 8.95
CA ASP A 106 -17.32 8.93 7.59
C ASP A 106 -17.58 10.24 6.85
N ASN A 107 -17.40 10.22 5.54
CA ASN A 107 -17.77 11.30 4.61
C ASN A 107 -17.24 12.70 4.99
N GLN A 108 -15.99 12.78 5.45
CA GLN A 108 -15.37 14.04 5.85
C GLN A 108 -14.77 14.76 4.65
N ASN A 109 -15.06 16.06 4.53
CA ASN A 109 -14.41 16.92 3.56
C ASN A 109 -13.00 17.29 4.03
N VAL A 110 -12.00 17.08 3.16
CA VAL A 110 -10.59 17.37 3.44
C VAL A 110 -10.11 18.46 2.50
N SER A 111 -10.19 19.69 2.97
CA SER A 111 -9.71 20.87 2.23
C SER A 111 -10.34 20.92 0.81
N GLN A 112 -9.58 21.42 -0.17
CA GLN A 112 -9.94 21.43 -1.59
C GLN A 112 -9.96 20.05 -2.27
N PHE A 113 -9.61 18.97 -1.57
CA PHE A 113 -9.51 17.62 -2.15
C PHE A 113 -10.82 16.83 -2.12
N GLY A 114 -11.88 17.40 -1.56
CA GLY A 114 -13.21 16.80 -1.56
C GLY A 114 -13.46 15.89 -0.36
N SER A 115 -14.45 15.02 -0.47
CA SER A 115 -14.91 14.17 0.63
C SER A 115 -14.32 12.77 0.56
N PHE A 116 -13.98 12.25 1.73
CA PHE A 116 -13.40 10.93 1.92
C PHE A 116 -14.32 10.06 2.78
N ALA A 117 -14.47 8.80 2.38
CA ALA A 117 -15.34 7.81 3.01
C ALA A 117 -14.88 7.49 4.43
N TYR A 118 -13.57 7.55 4.68
CA TYR A 118 -12.98 7.22 5.97
C TYR A 118 -11.93 8.25 6.38
N ASP A 119 -11.91 8.56 7.67
CA ASP A 119 -11.02 9.55 8.26
C ASP A 119 -10.57 9.14 9.67
N PHE A 120 -9.24 9.01 9.83
CA PHE A 120 -8.55 8.97 11.11
C PHE A 120 -8.20 10.38 11.57
N THR A 121 -8.89 10.83 12.61
CA THR A 121 -8.57 12.11 13.23
C THR A 121 -7.77 11.93 14.51
N ASN A 122 -6.83 12.86 14.68
CA ASN A 122 -6.25 13.19 15.97
C ASN A 122 -5.53 12.00 16.62
N VAL A 123 -4.52 11.50 15.91
CA VAL A 123 -3.61 10.44 16.40
C VAL A 123 -2.83 10.99 17.60
N LYS A 124 -2.79 10.23 18.70
CA LYS A 124 -2.19 10.59 19.98
C LYS A 124 -1.47 9.40 20.61
N GLY A 125 -0.64 9.67 21.61
CA GLY A 125 0.05 8.65 22.42
C GLY A 125 1.56 8.63 22.24
N GLN A 126 2.10 9.51 21.38
CA GLN A 126 3.53 9.74 21.29
C GLN A 126 4.03 10.39 22.60
N PRO A 127 5.17 9.93 23.18
CA PRO A 127 5.71 10.48 24.42
C PRO A 127 6.27 11.89 24.21
N GLY A 128 6.55 12.62 25.31
CA GLY A 128 7.31 13.88 25.25
C GLY A 128 6.61 15.05 24.54
N GLY A 129 5.29 14.98 24.32
CA GLY A 129 4.54 16.06 23.66
C GLY A 129 4.75 16.13 22.14
N VAL A 130 5.24 15.06 21.54
CA VAL A 130 5.45 14.95 20.09
C VAL A 130 4.10 15.04 19.35
N VAL A 131 4.05 15.90 18.33
CA VAL A 131 2.82 16.26 17.60
C VAL A 131 2.85 15.86 16.12
N SER A 132 3.98 15.37 15.63
CA SER A 132 4.17 14.94 14.25
C SER A 132 5.11 13.72 14.17
N ALA A 133 5.10 13.01 13.05
CA ALA A 133 6.00 11.87 12.81
C ALA A 133 6.40 11.78 11.33
N ASN A 134 7.60 11.27 11.05
CA ASN A 134 8.08 11.07 9.67
C ASN A 134 7.41 9.88 9.00
N GLN A 135 7.10 8.85 9.80
CA GLN A 135 6.42 7.65 9.37
C GLN A 135 5.25 7.35 10.30
N LEU A 136 4.11 6.98 9.69
CA LEU A 136 2.95 6.47 10.40
C LEU A 136 2.51 5.16 9.75
N SER A 137 2.27 4.12 10.54
CA SER A 137 1.78 2.84 10.04
C SER A 137 0.62 2.32 10.89
N PHE A 138 -0.37 1.71 10.24
CA PHE A 138 -1.49 1.05 10.90
C PHE A 138 -2.03 -0.09 10.05
N THR A 139 -2.73 -1.01 10.71
CA THR A 139 -3.42 -2.12 10.05
C THR A 139 -4.90 -1.79 9.93
N LEU A 140 -5.44 -1.92 8.73
CA LEU A 140 -6.87 -1.89 8.48
C LEU A 140 -7.40 -3.31 8.32
N SER A 141 -8.56 -3.58 8.89
CA SER A 141 -9.22 -4.87 8.82
C SER A 141 -10.68 -4.71 8.42
N GLY A 142 -11.12 -5.52 7.46
CA GLY A 142 -12.48 -5.51 6.94
C GLY A 142 -12.76 -6.73 6.07
N THR A 143 -14.03 -7.12 5.95
CA THR A 143 -14.42 -8.29 5.15
C THR A 143 -14.07 -8.09 3.68
N GLY A 144 -13.21 -8.95 3.13
CA GLY A 144 -12.79 -8.87 1.73
C GLY A 144 -11.87 -7.69 1.40
N LEU A 145 -11.33 -7.01 2.43
CA LEU A 145 -10.41 -5.89 2.27
C LEU A 145 -9.11 -6.35 1.59
N ASN A 146 -8.68 -5.60 0.58
CA ASN A 146 -7.39 -5.78 -0.09
C ASN A 146 -6.84 -4.42 -0.56
N ALA A 147 -5.53 -4.36 -0.82
CA ALA A 147 -4.82 -3.13 -1.16
C ALA A 147 -5.33 -2.49 -2.47
N SER A 148 -5.76 -3.31 -3.43
CA SER A 148 -6.23 -2.84 -4.74
C SER A 148 -7.54 -2.05 -4.69
N GLN A 149 -8.29 -2.14 -3.59
CA GLN A 149 -9.53 -1.40 -3.42
C GLN A 149 -9.30 0.09 -3.13
N PHE A 150 -8.12 0.49 -2.65
CA PHE A 150 -7.85 1.88 -2.29
C PHE A 150 -7.74 2.74 -3.53
N SER A 151 -8.40 3.90 -3.51
CA SER A 151 -8.47 4.80 -4.67
C SER A 151 -7.93 6.20 -4.40
N GLY A 152 -7.70 6.56 -3.14
CA GLY A 152 -7.03 7.81 -2.80
C GLY A 152 -6.86 8.05 -1.32
N PHE A 153 -5.95 8.98 -1.02
CA PHE A 153 -5.56 9.41 0.32
C PHE A 153 -5.46 10.93 0.37
N ALA A 154 -5.74 11.48 1.55
CA ALA A 154 -5.41 12.86 1.91
C ALA A 154 -4.86 12.90 3.34
N ILE A 155 -3.72 13.58 3.52
CA ILE A 155 -2.94 13.59 4.76
C ILE A 155 -2.73 15.04 5.20
N HIS A 156 -2.96 15.32 6.48
CA HIS A 156 -2.51 16.55 7.12
C HIS A 156 -1.01 16.44 7.43
N PHE A 157 -0.21 17.28 6.78
CA PHE A 157 1.24 17.30 6.96
C PHE A 157 1.74 18.63 7.53
N CYS A 158 2.95 18.60 8.06
CA CYS A 158 3.70 19.75 8.56
C CYS A 158 4.90 20.02 7.67
N THR A 159 5.28 21.30 7.52
CA THR A 159 6.51 21.73 6.80
C THR A 159 7.73 21.72 7.71
N ALA A 160 7.93 20.62 8.41
CA ALA A 160 9.17 20.26 9.10
C ALA A 160 9.16 18.75 9.32
N SER A 161 10.35 18.13 9.33
CA SER A 161 10.50 16.73 9.69
C SER A 161 10.62 16.56 11.21
N GLY A 162 10.39 15.34 11.66
CA GLY A 162 10.58 14.88 13.02
C GLY A 162 9.35 15.12 13.90
N SER A 163 9.65 15.34 15.18
CA SER A 163 8.67 15.27 16.27
C SER A 163 7.91 16.56 16.54
N ASN A 164 8.33 17.65 15.91
CA ASN A 164 7.70 18.96 16.02
C ASN A 164 7.09 19.34 14.68
N CYS A 165 5.82 19.72 14.70
CA CYS A 165 5.16 20.22 13.51
C CYS A 165 5.75 21.58 13.14
N GLY A 166 6.17 21.74 11.88
CA GLY A 166 6.75 22.98 11.36
C GLY A 166 5.79 24.19 11.45
N PRO A 167 6.29 25.39 11.11
CA PRO A 167 5.52 26.64 11.24
C PRO A 167 4.27 26.67 10.34
N GLN A 168 4.22 25.86 9.29
CA GLN A 168 3.07 25.73 8.41
C GLN A 168 2.58 24.28 8.38
N THR A 169 1.26 24.14 8.22
CA THR A 169 0.60 22.84 8.05
C THR A 169 -0.38 22.93 6.91
N GLY A 170 -0.55 21.83 6.19
CA GLY A 170 -1.45 21.76 5.06
C GLY A 170 -1.96 20.36 4.82
N PHE A 171 -2.74 20.20 3.77
CA PHE A 171 -3.22 18.91 3.31
C PHE A 171 -2.53 18.57 1.99
N ALA A 172 -2.14 17.30 1.86
CA ALA A 172 -1.65 16.74 0.62
C ALA A 172 -2.44 15.49 0.24
N SER A 173 -2.61 15.25 -1.05
CA SER A 173 -3.36 14.14 -1.60
C SER A 173 -2.68 13.62 -2.87
N ASN A 174 -3.00 12.39 -3.24
CA ASN A 174 -2.49 11.72 -4.44
C ASN A 174 -3.21 12.11 -5.74
N ALA A 175 -3.85 13.30 -5.78
CA ALA A 175 -4.71 13.85 -6.85
C ALA A 175 -4.64 13.09 -8.18
N PRO A 176 -5.81 12.74 -8.76
CA PRO A 176 -6.06 11.48 -9.46
C PRO A 176 -4.87 11.05 -10.33
N SER A 177 -3.97 10.28 -9.73
CA SER A 177 -2.88 9.62 -10.42
C SER A 177 -3.39 8.24 -10.84
N SER A 178 -3.66 8.09 -12.13
CA SER A 178 -4.17 6.87 -12.76
C SER A 178 -3.11 5.75 -12.83
N VAL A 179 -2.26 5.60 -11.81
CA VAL A 179 -1.23 4.57 -11.79
C VAL A 179 -1.79 3.37 -11.04
N VAL A 180 -2.64 2.62 -11.75
CA VAL A 180 -3.04 1.29 -11.35
C VAL A 180 -1.80 0.40 -11.44
N PRO A 181 -1.34 -0.24 -10.35
CA PRO A 181 -0.29 -1.24 -10.45
C PRO A 181 -0.69 -2.27 -11.50
N GLU A 182 0.12 -2.39 -12.54
CA GLU A 182 -0.17 -3.30 -13.64
C GLU A 182 -0.27 -4.71 -13.06
N PRO A 183 -1.45 -5.36 -13.16
CA PRO A 183 -1.63 -6.65 -12.53
C PRO A 183 -0.59 -7.62 -13.11
N GLY A 184 0.01 -8.47 -12.27
CA GLY A 184 0.95 -9.51 -12.69
C GLY A 184 0.39 -10.48 -13.74
N THR A 185 -0.90 -10.36 -14.10
CA THR A 185 -1.53 -10.99 -15.26
C THR A 185 -0.89 -10.59 -16.59
N MET A 186 -0.35 -9.37 -16.74
CA MET A 186 0.41 -8.99 -17.95
C MET A 186 1.70 -9.81 -18.09
N THR A 187 2.42 -10.00 -16.99
CA THR A 187 3.61 -10.86 -16.94
C THR A 187 3.25 -12.33 -17.13
N LEU A 188 2.13 -12.79 -16.54
CA LEU A 188 1.63 -14.16 -16.69
C LEU A 188 1.15 -14.45 -18.13
N LEU A 189 0.47 -13.49 -18.76
CA LEU A 189 0.02 -13.59 -20.15
C LEU A 189 1.22 -13.57 -21.10
N GLY A 190 2.21 -12.70 -20.86
CA GLY A 190 3.44 -12.65 -21.64
C GLY A 190 4.25 -13.94 -21.55
N SER A 191 4.45 -14.47 -20.35
CA SER A 191 5.14 -15.75 -20.15
C SER A 191 4.35 -16.95 -20.69
N GLY A 192 3.01 -16.93 -20.58
CA GLY A 192 2.12 -17.95 -21.15
C GLY A 192 2.20 -18.03 -22.68
N LEU A 193 2.21 -16.88 -23.36
CA LEU A 193 2.34 -16.81 -24.82
C LEU A 193 3.72 -17.29 -25.31
N ILE A 194 4.79 -16.94 -24.60
CA ILE A 194 6.14 -17.44 -24.92
C ILE A 194 6.21 -18.97 -24.74
N GLY A 195 5.60 -19.50 -23.68
CA GLY A 195 5.49 -20.95 -23.44
C GLY A 195 4.73 -21.67 -24.56
N LEU A 196 3.58 -21.13 -24.98
CA LEU A 196 2.78 -21.65 -26.10
C LEU A 196 3.54 -21.60 -27.44
N ALA A 197 4.24 -20.51 -27.72
CA ALA A 197 5.07 -20.38 -28.93
C ALA A 197 6.24 -21.40 -28.95
N GLY A 198 6.83 -21.68 -27.78
CA GLY A 198 7.86 -22.71 -27.63
C GLY A 198 7.33 -24.11 -27.92
N LEU A 199 6.12 -24.44 -27.45
CA LEU A 199 5.46 -25.72 -27.72
C LEU A 199 5.04 -25.86 -29.20
N ALA A 200 4.53 -24.78 -29.81
CA ALA A 200 4.17 -24.78 -31.23
C ALA A 200 5.39 -25.02 -32.13
N ARG A 201 6.54 -24.40 -31.85
CA ARG A 201 7.78 -24.62 -32.62
C ARG A 201 8.28 -26.06 -32.55
N ARG A 202 8.03 -26.78 -31.45
CA ARG A 202 8.37 -28.21 -31.34
C ARG A 202 7.49 -29.10 -32.22
N LYS A 203 6.23 -28.71 -32.44
CA LYS A 203 5.27 -29.49 -33.22
C LYS A 203 5.47 -29.34 -34.74
N PHE A 204 5.96 -28.19 -35.20
CA PHE A 204 6.19 -27.91 -36.63
C PHE A 204 7.60 -28.21 -37.13
N ARG A 205 8.49 -28.73 -36.27
CA ARG A 205 9.86 -29.13 -36.65
C ARG A 205 10.06 -30.65 -36.72
N ASN A 206 8.97 -31.40 -36.64
CA ASN A 206 8.84 -32.80 -37.04
C ASN A 206 7.94 -32.86 -38.28
#